data_AF-A0A4Y6R6X4-F1
#
_entry.id   AF-A0A4Y6R6X4-F1
#
_cell.length_a   1.000
_cell.length_b   1.000
_cell.length_c   1.000
_cell.angle_alpha   90.00
_cell.angle_beta   90.00
_cell.angle_gamma   90.00
#
_symmetry.space_group_name_H-M   'P 1'
#
loop_
_entity.id
_entity.type
_entity.pdbx_description
1 polymer ?
#
loop_
_entity_poly.entity_id
_entity_poly.type
_entity_poly.pdbx_seq_one_letter_code
_entity_poly.pdbx_strand_id
1 'polypeptide(L)'
;MFGALQLSFWGAVLVCAVAATVLAVRRHSTPDPAVRAPDPVFWDVFMGSAVALPAILIPTLASPWFGVVLAALGAGAGVAAYRGSPQILAWQERRRQLRLDRPVNTAAQAEHDALLARWSRYELDPASCIDYPAMTDVRLPETSALIRAMKEAEQLRAVPHQGYAPAVVRFGAALAAAERAAGIPAGITAVGH
;
A
#
# COMPACT_ATOMS: atom_id res chain seq x y z
N MET A 1 -25.97 -33.71 -26.15
CA MET A 1 -24.64 -33.10 -25.88
C MET A 1 -24.70 -31.57 -25.88
N PHE A 2 -25.42 -30.92 -26.80
CA PHE A 2 -25.56 -29.45 -26.85
C PHE A 2 -26.07 -28.80 -25.55
N GLY A 3 -27.07 -29.38 -24.88
CA GLY A 3 -27.61 -28.81 -23.63
C GLY A 3 -26.64 -28.79 -22.44
N ALA A 4 -25.73 -29.76 -22.34
CA ALA A 4 -24.75 -29.83 -21.25
C ALA A 4 -23.64 -28.77 -21.42
N LEU A 5 -23.12 -28.61 -22.64
CA LEU A 5 -22.14 -27.57 -22.96
C LEU A 5 -22.73 -26.17 -22.79
N GLN A 6 -23.99 -25.98 -23.18
CA GLN A 6 -24.71 -24.73 -22.99
C GLN A 6 -24.89 -24.41 -21.50
N LEU A 7 -25.26 -25.38 -20.67
CA LEU A 7 -25.39 -25.18 -19.22
C LEU A 7 -24.05 -24.83 -18.56
N SER A 8 -22.95 -25.51 -18.94
CA SER A 8 -21.61 -25.22 -18.42
C SER A 8 -21.12 -23.83 -18.79
N PHE A 9 -21.31 -23.42 -20.06
CA PHE A 9 -20.91 -22.10 -20.54
C PHE A 9 -21.67 -20.98 -19.82
N TRP A 10 -23.01 -21.06 -19.80
CA TRP A 10 -23.85 -20.03 -19.15
C TRP A 10 -23.72 -20.03 -17.63
N GLY A 11 -23.51 -21.20 -17.01
CA GLY A 11 -23.20 -21.31 -15.59
C GLY A 11 -21.89 -20.62 -15.21
N ALA A 12 -20.83 -20.81 -16.00
CA ALA A 12 -19.55 -20.13 -15.77
C ALA A 12 -19.68 -18.60 -15.95
N VAL A 13 -20.37 -18.14 -17.00
CA VAL A 13 -20.62 -16.70 -17.24
C VAL A 13 -21.41 -16.09 -16.09
N LEU A 14 -22.47 -16.76 -15.61
CA LEU A 14 -23.28 -16.28 -14.49
C LEU A 14 -22.48 -16.18 -13.20
N VAL A 15 -21.69 -17.21 -12.87
CA VAL A 15 -20.85 -17.23 -11.66
C VAL A 15 -19.81 -16.12 -11.69
N CYS A 16 -19.12 -15.93 -12.83
CA CYS A 16 -18.15 -14.86 -13.00
C CYS A 16 -18.78 -13.47 -12.91
N ALA A 17 -19.95 -13.26 -13.54
CA ALA A 17 -20.66 -11.99 -13.50
C ALA A 17 -21.13 -11.64 -12.09
N VAL A 18 -21.80 -12.57 -11.39
CA VAL A 18 -22.27 -12.37 -10.02
C VAL A 18 -21.11 -12.11 -9.07
N ALA A 19 -20.01 -12.88 -9.17
CA ALA A 19 -18.83 -12.67 -8.34
C ALA A 19 -18.18 -11.29 -8.58
N ALA A 20 -18.06 -10.87 -9.84
CA ALA A 20 -17.50 -9.56 -10.20
C ALA A 20 -18.36 -8.41 -9.65
N THR A 21 -19.69 -8.51 -9.78
CA THR A 21 -20.63 -7.49 -9.28
C THR A 21 -20.60 -7.38 -7.76
N VAL A 22 -20.63 -8.50 -7.03
CA VAL A 22 -20.57 -8.48 -5.56
C VAL A 22 -19.27 -7.87 -5.07
N LEU A 23 -18.15 -8.16 -5.73
CA LEU A 23 -16.86 -7.57 -5.39
C LEU A 23 -16.80 -6.06 -5.71
N ALA A 24 -17.36 -5.62 -6.83
CA ALA A 24 -17.40 -4.21 -7.23
C ALA A 24 -18.28 -3.37 -6.29
N VAL A 25 -19.50 -3.83 -6.02
CA VAL A 25 -20.44 -3.19 -5.08
C VAL A 25 -19.80 -3.03 -3.70
N ARG A 26 -19.14 -4.08 -3.18
CA ARG A 26 -18.53 -3.99 -1.84
C ARG A 26 -17.31 -3.07 -1.80
N ARG A 27 -16.53 -2.97 -2.88
CA ARG A 27 -15.41 -2.01 -2.98
C ARG A 27 -15.88 -0.56 -2.93
N HIS A 28 -17.02 -0.28 -3.55
CA HIS A 28 -17.55 1.09 -3.61
C HIS A 28 -18.47 1.43 -2.44
N SER A 29 -18.92 0.44 -1.64
CA SER A 29 -19.66 0.66 -0.39
C SER A 29 -18.78 1.00 0.83
N THR A 30 -17.46 0.86 0.75
CA THR A 30 -16.55 1.40 1.78
C THR A 30 -16.38 2.90 1.55
N PRO A 31 -16.91 3.78 2.42
CA PRO A 31 -16.99 5.22 2.14
C PRO A 31 -15.60 5.85 2.05
N ASP A 32 -15.26 6.42 0.90
CA ASP A 32 -14.22 7.47 0.82
C ASP A 32 -14.93 8.83 0.95
N PRO A 33 -14.78 9.54 2.09
CA PRO A 33 -15.55 10.76 2.36
C PRO A 33 -15.17 11.94 1.44
N ALA A 34 -14.10 11.85 0.66
CA ALA A 34 -13.52 13.00 -0.04
C ALA A 34 -13.98 13.18 -1.50
N VAL A 35 -14.55 12.16 -2.16
CA VAL A 35 -14.92 12.26 -3.59
C VAL A 35 -16.31 11.68 -3.82
N ARG A 36 -17.33 12.55 -3.83
CA ARG A 36 -18.69 12.19 -4.25
C ARG A 36 -18.74 12.07 -5.78
N ALA A 37 -18.14 11.00 -6.31
CA ALA A 37 -18.33 10.60 -7.69
C ALA A 37 -19.79 10.14 -7.92
N PRO A 38 -20.35 10.32 -9.12
CA PRO A 38 -21.68 9.79 -9.49
C PRO A 38 -21.81 8.30 -9.16
N ASP A 39 -22.93 7.92 -8.52
CA ASP A 39 -23.21 6.63 -7.87
C ASP A 39 -22.54 5.39 -8.52
N PRO A 40 -21.33 5.00 -8.07
CA PRO A 40 -20.61 3.88 -8.67
C PRO A 40 -21.28 2.53 -8.37
N VAL A 41 -21.97 2.44 -7.21
CA VAL A 41 -22.74 1.26 -6.80
C VAL A 41 -23.91 0.99 -7.74
N PHE A 42 -24.58 2.04 -8.25
CA PHE A 42 -25.66 1.89 -9.22
C PHE A 42 -25.14 1.24 -10.51
N TRP A 43 -24.02 1.74 -11.04
CA TRP A 43 -23.42 1.22 -12.26
C TRP A 43 -22.93 -0.22 -12.13
N ASP A 44 -22.37 -0.59 -10.97
CA ASP A 44 -21.95 -1.98 -10.71
C ASP A 44 -23.15 -2.95 -10.66
N VAL A 45 -24.23 -2.56 -10.00
CA VAL A 45 -25.48 -3.34 -9.94
C VAL A 45 -26.14 -3.43 -11.32
N PHE A 46 -26.16 -2.32 -12.06
CA PHE A 46 -26.73 -2.27 -13.40
C PHE A 46 -25.94 -3.15 -14.37
N MET A 47 -24.61 -3.04 -14.40
CA MET A 47 -23.76 -3.89 -15.25
C MET A 47 -23.86 -5.36 -14.86
N GLY A 48 -23.92 -5.67 -13.55
CA GLY A 48 -24.13 -7.03 -13.08
C GLY A 48 -25.45 -7.63 -13.51
N SER A 49 -26.55 -6.88 -13.35
CA SER A 49 -27.88 -7.32 -13.76
C SER A 49 -28.00 -7.47 -15.28
N ALA A 50 -27.39 -6.57 -16.05
CA ALA A 50 -27.36 -6.62 -17.51
C ALA A 50 -26.67 -7.88 -18.07
N VAL A 51 -25.74 -8.48 -17.32
CA VAL A 51 -25.07 -9.75 -17.70
C VAL A 51 -25.78 -10.97 -17.08
N ALA A 52 -26.23 -10.88 -15.83
CA ALA A 52 -26.86 -11.99 -15.12
C ALA A 52 -28.26 -12.34 -15.69
N LEU A 53 -29.05 -11.34 -16.07
CA LEU A 53 -30.39 -11.54 -16.62
C LEU A 53 -30.39 -12.37 -17.92
N PRO A 54 -29.61 -12.02 -18.97
CA PRO A 54 -29.56 -12.85 -20.18
C PRO A 54 -28.93 -14.22 -19.90
N ALA A 55 -27.96 -14.32 -18.98
CA ALA A 55 -27.34 -15.58 -18.61
C ALA A 55 -28.28 -16.57 -17.92
N ILE A 56 -29.32 -16.07 -17.26
CA ILE A 56 -30.40 -16.89 -16.69
C ILE A 56 -31.50 -17.11 -17.73
N LEU A 57 -31.94 -16.07 -18.42
CA LEU A 57 -33.11 -16.14 -19.31
C LEU A 57 -32.87 -17.05 -20.53
N ILE A 58 -31.72 -16.95 -21.20
CA ILE A 58 -31.44 -17.69 -22.44
C ILE A 58 -31.45 -19.22 -22.22
N PRO A 59 -30.82 -19.78 -21.17
CA PRO A 59 -30.90 -21.22 -20.88
C PRO A 59 -32.25 -21.68 -20.36
N THR A 60 -32.98 -20.82 -19.62
CA THR A 60 -34.28 -21.19 -19.02
C THR A 60 -35.35 -21.43 -20.09
N LEU A 61 -35.26 -20.74 -21.23
CA LEU A 61 -36.14 -20.98 -22.38
C LEU A 61 -35.97 -22.37 -23.02
N ALA A 62 -34.80 -23.01 -22.85
CA ALA A 62 -34.55 -24.35 -23.36
C ALA A 62 -35.05 -25.46 -22.41
N SER A 63 -34.99 -25.23 -21.10
CA SER A 63 -35.57 -26.13 -20.09
C SER A 63 -35.80 -25.37 -18.78
N PRO A 64 -37.00 -25.48 -18.17
CA PRO A 64 -37.29 -24.85 -16.87
C PRO A 64 -36.32 -25.28 -15.76
N TRP A 65 -35.79 -26.51 -15.84
CA TRP A 65 -34.83 -27.05 -14.88
C TRP A 65 -33.49 -26.32 -14.89
N PHE A 66 -33.07 -25.76 -16.03
CA PHE A 66 -31.83 -24.99 -16.12
C PHE A 66 -31.92 -23.67 -15.35
N GLY A 67 -33.09 -23.03 -15.30
CA GLY A 67 -33.30 -21.81 -14.52
C GLY A 67 -33.11 -22.03 -13.02
N VAL A 68 -33.61 -23.15 -12.48
CA VAL A 68 -33.47 -23.50 -11.05
C VAL A 68 -32.00 -23.75 -10.69
N VAL A 69 -31.27 -24.50 -11.53
CA VAL A 69 -29.84 -24.77 -11.32
C VAL A 69 -29.01 -23.49 -11.39
N LEU A 70 -29.27 -22.63 -12.37
CA LEU A 70 -28.56 -21.37 -12.53
C LEU A 70 -28.87 -20.37 -11.41
N ALA A 71 -30.11 -20.31 -10.94
CA ALA A 71 -30.49 -19.48 -9.80
C ALA A 71 -29.76 -19.93 -8.51
N ALA A 72 -29.70 -21.24 -8.26
CA ALA A 72 -28.97 -21.79 -7.12
C ALA A 72 -27.45 -21.53 -7.22
N LEU A 73 -26.86 -21.68 -8.42
CA LEU A 73 -25.46 -21.37 -8.67
C LEU A 73 -25.15 -19.88 -8.50
N GLY A 74 -26.00 -19.00 -9.01
CA GLY A 74 -25.87 -17.55 -8.84
C GLY A 74 -25.94 -17.13 -7.37
N ALA A 75 -26.93 -17.65 -6.62
CA ALA A 75 -27.05 -17.40 -5.19
C ALA A 75 -25.84 -17.90 -4.40
N GLY A 76 -25.36 -19.12 -4.69
CA GLY A 76 -24.17 -19.69 -4.06
C GLY A 76 -22.90 -18.88 -4.35
N ALA A 77 -22.70 -18.47 -5.60
CA ALA A 77 -21.57 -17.62 -6.00
C ALA A 77 -21.62 -16.24 -5.32
N GLY A 78 -22.82 -15.64 -5.22
CA GLY A 78 -23.01 -14.37 -4.53
C GLY A 78 -22.68 -14.46 -3.04
N VAL A 79 -23.14 -15.49 -2.35
CA VAL A 79 -22.83 -15.73 -0.92
C VAL A 79 -21.35 -16.03 -0.71
N ALA A 80 -20.73 -16.84 -1.56
CA ALA A 80 -19.31 -17.15 -1.49
C ALA A 80 -18.44 -15.91 -1.74
N ALA A 81 -18.76 -15.11 -2.76
CA ALA A 81 -18.07 -13.84 -3.04
C ALA A 81 -18.26 -12.85 -1.89
N TYR A 82 -19.45 -12.76 -1.30
CA TYR A 82 -19.73 -11.91 -0.15
C TYR A 82 -18.88 -12.31 1.07
N ARG A 83 -18.79 -13.62 1.38
CA ARG A 83 -17.99 -14.12 2.52
C ARG A 83 -16.48 -14.10 2.30
N GLY A 84 -16.00 -14.29 1.06
CA GLY A 84 -14.57 -14.23 0.70
C GLY A 84 -14.03 -12.82 0.49
N SER A 85 -14.93 -11.85 0.31
CA SER A 85 -14.58 -10.43 0.06
C SER A 85 -13.64 -9.77 1.06
N PRO A 86 -13.70 -9.96 2.40
CA PRO A 86 -12.77 -9.29 3.32
C PRO A 86 -11.32 -9.73 3.08
N GLN A 87 -11.10 -11.00 2.71
CA GLN A 87 -9.75 -11.52 2.47
C GLN A 87 -9.17 -11.01 1.13
N ILE A 88 -10.01 -10.94 0.10
CA ILE A 88 -9.61 -10.45 -1.23
C ILE A 88 -9.28 -8.96 -1.16
N LEU A 89 -10.09 -8.17 -0.44
CA LEU A 89 -9.85 -6.74 -0.26
C LEU A 89 -8.60 -6.48 0.59
N ALA A 90 -8.41 -7.22 1.69
CA ALA A 90 -7.21 -7.11 2.52
C ALA A 90 -5.92 -7.51 1.77
N TRP A 91 -6.02 -8.41 0.79
CA TRP A 91 -4.89 -8.73 -0.08
C TRP A 91 -4.59 -7.60 -1.09
N GLN A 92 -5.63 -6.95 -1.61
CA GLN A 92 -5.47 -5.82 -2.52
C GLN A 92 -4.96 -4.57 -1.83
N GLU A 93 -5.46 -4.26 -0.64
CA GLU A 93 -5.02 -3.10 0.14
C GLU A 93 -3.53 -3.25 0.48
N ARG A 94 -3.10 -4.45 0.90
CA ARG A 94 -1.67 -4.76 1.07
C ARG A 94 -0.86 -4.53 -0.21
N ARG A 95 -1.36 -4.95 -1.38
CA ARG A 95 -0.68 -4.71 -2.66
C ARG A 95 -0.64 -3.22 -3.04
N ARG A 96 -1.68 -2.47 -2.72
CA ARG A 96 -1.76 -1.02 -2.99
C ARG A 96 -0.82 -0.23 -2.08
N GLN A 97 -0.79 -0.57 -0.79
CA GLN A 97 0.15 -0.01 0.19
C GLN A 97 1.59 -0.19 -0.28
N LEU A 98 1.98 -1.41 -0.67
CA LEU A 98 3.32 -1.67 -1.22
C LEU A 98 3.68 -0.81 -2.45
N ARG A 99 2.70 -0.44 -3.27
CA ARG A 99 2.92 0.44 -4.44
C ARG A 99 3.07 1.90 -4.04
N LEU A 100 2.28 2.37 -3.06
CA LEU A 100 2.34 3.73 -2.55
C LEU A 100 3.61 3.97 -1.71
N ASP A 101 4.07 2.96 -0.99
CA ASP A 101 5.27 3.05 -0.14
C ASP A 101 6.57 3.06 -0.96
N ARG A 102 6.54 2.56 -2.20
CA ARG A 102 7.72 2.48 -3.06
C ARG A 102 8.37 3.86 -3.33
N PRO A 103 7.65 4.88 -3.84
CA PRO A 103 8.23 6.21 -4.05
C PRO A 103 8.70 6.86 -2.73
N VAL A 104 7.95 6.66 -1.64
CA VAL A 104 8.30 7.19 -0.31
C VAL A 104 9.60 6.58 0.19
N ASN A 105 9.78 5.27 0.05
CA ASN A 105 10.99 4.57 0.44
C ASN A 105 12.18 4.97 -0.44
N THR A 106 12.00 5.17 -1.75
CA THR A 106 13.10 5.64 -2.61
C THR A 106 13.55 7.05 -2.26
N ALA A 107 12.61 7.95 -1.92
CA ALA A 107 12.95 9.29 -1.44
C ALA A 107 13.69 9.23 -0.09
N ALA A 108 13.22 8.38 0.84
CA ALA A 108 13.88 8.16 2.13
C ALA A 108 15.28 7.56 1.99
N GLN A 109 15.53 6.72 0.97
CA GLN A 109 16.88 6.20 0.68
C GLN A 109 17.83 7.32 0.27
N ALA A 110 17.40 8.20 -0.65
CA ALA A 110 18.22 9.35 -1.06
C ALA A 110 18.51 10.31 0.11
N GLU A 111 17.51 10.55 0.98
CA GLU A 111 17.69 11.36 2.18
C GLU A 111 18.65 10.69 3.19
N HIS A 112 18.51 9.39 3.40
CA HIS A 112 19.41 8.63 4.26
C HIS A 112 20.87 8.72 3.77
N ASP A 113 21.12 8.49 2.48
CA ASP A 113 22.46 8.56 1.91
C ASP A 113 23.05 9.99 2.03
N ALA A 114 22.22 11.03 1.87
CA ALA A 114 22.63 12.42 2.07
C ALA A 114 22.98 12.73 3.53
N LEU A 115 22.20 12.23 4.48
CA LEU A 115 22.47 12.38 5.92
C LEU A 115 23.75 11.64 6.33
N LEU A 116 23.97 10.42 5.83
CA LEU A 116 25.22 9.68 6.05
C LEU A 116 26.43 10.42 5.47
N ALA A 117 26.31 10.96 4.25
CA ALA A 117 27.39 11.74 3.62
C ALA A 117 27.71 13.03 4.39
N ARG A 118 26.72 13.63 5.05
CA ARG A 118 26.93 14.78 5.94
C ARG A 118 27.60 14.38 7.24
N TRP A 119 27.13 13.31 7.88
CA TRP A 119 27.72 12.80 9.12
C TRP A 119 29.17 12.33 8.92
N SER A 120 29.47 11.66 7.80
CA SER A 120 30.81 11.17 7.50
C SER A 120 31.85 12.28 7.37
N ARG A 121 31.45 13.51 7.01
CA ARG A 121 32.35 14.66 7.04
C ARG A 121 32.85 14.94 8.44
N TYR A 122 31.99 14.88 9.46
CA TYR A 122 32.41 15.15 10.83
C TYR A 122 33.35 14.07 11.40
N GLU A 123 33.22 12.83 10.95
CA GLU A 123 34.04 11.72 11.44
C GLU A 123 35.34 11.50 10.64
N LEU A 124 35.32 11.72 9.32
CA LEU A 124 36.43 11.42 8.43
C LEU A 124 37.32 12.63 8.10
N ASP A 125 36.82 13.86 8.24
CA ASP A 125 37.62 15.07 8.03
C ASP A 125 38.38 15.45 9.32
N PRO A 126 39.73 15.48 9.29
CA PRO A 126 40.53 15.88 10.45
C PRO A 126 40.23 17.30 10.92
N ALA A 127 39.89 18.24 10.02
CA ALA A 127 39.57 19.61 10.41
C ALA A 127 38.25 19.65 11.21
N SER A 128 37.22 19.00 10.69
CA SER A 128 35.92 18.86 11.37
C SER A 128 36.02 18.16 12.73
N CYS A 129 36.88 17.15 12.86
CA CYS A 129 37.14 16.49 14.15
C CYS A 129 37.74 17.45 15.21
N ILE A 130 38.61 18.37 14.79
CA ILE A 130 39.25 19.35 15.68
C ILE A 130 38.27 20.47 16.04
N ASP A 131 37.51 20.97 15.05
CA ASP A 131 36.58 22.09 15.23
C ASP A 131 35.32 21.68 16.01
N TYR A 132 34.86 20.44 15.83
CA TYR A 132 33.59 19.94 16.39
C TYR A 132 33.73 18.59 17.14
N PRO A 133 34.57 18.49 18.17
CA PRO A 133 34.82 17.22 18.87
C PRO A 133 33.57 16.63 19.54
N ALA A 134 32.59 17.47 19.87
CA ALA A 134 31.30 17.05 20.44
C ALA A 134 30.50 16.12 19.50
N MET A 135 30.70 16.20 18.17
CA MET A 135 30.01 15.31 17.22
C MET A 135 30.47 13.86 17.27
N THR A 136 31.66 13.59 17.81
CA THR A 136 32.23 12.25 17.92
C THR A 136 32.15 11.69 19.35
N ASP A 137 31.82 12.53 20.34
CA ASP A 137 31.69 12.10 21.73
C ASP A 137 30.32 11.45 22.03
N VAL A 138 30.30 10.12 22.03
CA VAL A 138 29.09 9.31 22.32
C VAL A 138 28.60 9.45 23.76
N ARG A 139 29.38 10.06 24.66
CA ARG A 139 28.93 10.35 26.05
C ARG A 139 27.90 11.47 26.09
N LEU A 140 27.88 12.33 25.07
CA LEU A 140 26.86 13.36 24.94
C LEU A 140 25.53 12.72 24.54
N PRO A 141 24.42 13.09 25.20
CA PRO A 141 23.13 12.46 24.95
C PRO A 141 22.67 12.65 23.50
N GLU A 142 22.96 13.80 22.88
CA GLU A 142 22.60 14.13 21.51
C GLU A 142 23.34 13.26 20.49
N THR A 143 24.65 13.08 20.67
CA THR A 143 25.48 12.21 19.82
C THR A 143 25.09 10.75 19.98
N SER A 144 24.79 10.31 21.20
CA SER A 144 24.26 8.95 21.42
C SER A 144 22.90 8.72 20.75
N ALA A 145 22.03 9.74 20.75
CA ALA A 145 20.72 9.69 20.10
C ALA A 145 20.88 9.66 18.57
N LEU A 146 21.82 10.42 18.02
CA LEU A 146 22.20 10.38 16.61
C LEU A 146 22.64 8.97 16.19
N ILE A 147 23.60 8.37 16.88
CA ILE A 147 24.10 7.02 16.56
C ILE A 147 22.99 5.97 16.65
N ARG A 148 22.09 6.08 17.65
CA ARG A 148 20.92 5.20 17.78
C ARG A 148 19.95 5.36 16.61
N ALA A 149 19.60 6.58 16.24
CA ALA A 149 18.68 6.85 15.14
C ALA A 149 19.26 6.42 13.78
N MET A 150 20.56 6.64 13.57
CA MET A 150 21.29 6.16 12.39
C MET A 150 21.23 4.63 12.29
N LYS A 151 21.54 3.93 13.38
CA LYS A 151 21.48 2.45 13.43
C LYS A 151 20.06 1.93 13.19
N GLU A 152 19.07 2.57 13.77
CA GLU A 152 17.66 2.23 13.56
C GLU A 152 17.26 2.37 12.09
N ALA A 153 17.62 3.49 11.46
CA ALA A 153 17.36 3.72 10.03
C ALA A 153 18.07 2.68 9.15
N GLU A 154 19.33 2.33 9.45
CA GLU A 154 20.07 1.31 8.70
C GLU A 154 19.47 -0.09 8.84
N GLN A 155 19.01 -0.47 10.04
CA GLN A 155 18.32 -1.75 10.25
C GLN A 155 17.02 -1.84 9.43
N LEU A 156 16.27 -0.75 9.35
CA LEU A 156 15.01 -0.68 8.61
C LEU A 156 15.22 -0.57 7.08
N ARG A 157 16.44 -0.31 6.62
CA ARG A 157 16.79 -0.28 5.18
C ARG A 157 16.54 -1.64 4.50
N ALA A 158 16.79 -2.75 5.20
CA ALA A 158 16.53 -4.10 4.71
C ALA A 158 15.02 -4.44 4.65
N VAL A 159 14.20 -3.74 5.43
CA VAL A 159 12.76 -4.00 5.54
C VAL A 159 11.95 -2.68 5.47
N PRO A 160 11.93 -1.98 4.32
CA PRO A 160 11.47 -0.59 4.25
C PRO A 160 10.01 -0.36 4.67
N HIS A 161 9.17 -1.38 4.49
CA HIS A 161 7.75 -1.38 4.83
C HIS A 161 7.47 -1.39 6.35
N GLN A 162 8.50 -1.54 7.20
CA GLN A 162 8.39 -1.46 8.67
C GLN A 162 8.64 -0.05 9.22
N GLY A 163 8.43 0.99 8.41
CA GLY A 163 8.59 2.38 8.85
C GLY A 163 10.01 2.93 8.67
N TYR A 164 10.68 2.56 7.57
CA TYR A 164 11.99 3.12 7.23
C TYR A 164 11.95 4.64 7.02
N ALA A 165 10.99 5.16 6.25
CA ALA A 165 10.87 6.60 6.02
C ALA A 165 10.79 7.44 7.32
N PRO A 166 9.92 7.13 8.30
CA PRO A 166 9.92 7.86 9.57
C PRO A 166 11.21 7.66 10.40
N ALA A 167 11.93 6.55 10.24
CA ALA A 167 13.24 6.37 10.87
C ALA A 167 14.32 7.29 10.27
N VAL A 168 14.31 7.48 8.95
CA VAL A 168 15.20 8.45 8.28
C VAL A 168 14.91 9.88 8.75
N VAL A 169 13.64 10.25 8.92
CA VAL A 169 13.26 11.56 9.50
C VAL A 169 13.78 11.71 10.93
N ARG A 170 13.69 10.65 11.77
CA ARG A 170 14.28 10.66 13.13
C ARG A 170 15.79 10.82 13.09
N PHE A 171 16.47 10.16 12.15
CA PHE A 171 17.91 10.29 11.96
C PHE A 171 18.29 11.73 11.60
N GLY A 172 17.59 12.37 10.65
CA GLY A 172 17.83 13.76 10.29
C GLY A 172 17.60 14.73 11.45
N ALA A 173 16.54 14.53 12.23
CA ALA A 173 16.25 15.34 13.41
C ALA A 173 17.32 15.19 14.51
N ALA A 174 17.81 13.96 14.72
CA ALA A 174 18.87 13.69 15.69
C ALA A 174 20.21 14.31 15.24
N LEU A 175 20.52 14.27 13.93
CA LEU A 175 21.72 14.91 13.38
C LEU A 175 21.67 16.43 13.59
N ALA A 176 20.53 17.06 13.27
CA ALA A 176 20.34 18.49 13.48
C ALA A 176 20.34 18.90 14.97
N ALA A 177 19.99 17.99 15.88
CA ALA A 177 20.11 18.23 17.31
C ALA A 177 21.57 18.17 17.79
N ALA A 178 22.31 17.15 17.35
CA ALA A 178 23.73 16.99 17.66
C ALA A 178 24.56 18.16 17.14
N GLU A 179 24.30 18.62 15.91
CA GLU A 179 25.00 19.76 15.32
C GLU A 179 24.73 21.07 16.08
N ARG A 180 23.50 21.30 16.52
CA ARG A 180 23.16 22.47 17.35
C ARG A 180 23.86 22.41 18.71
N ALA A 181 23.93 21.24 19.33
CA ALA A 181 24.66 21.04 20.58
C ALA A 181 26.18 21.25 20.41
N ALA A 182 26.73 20.88 19.25
CA ALA A 182 28.12 21.10 18.87
C ALA A 182 28.43 22.54 18.42
N GLY A 183 27.42 23.42 18.32
CA GLY A 183 27.60 24.82 17.91
C GLY A 183 27.79 25.03 16.41
N ILE A 184 27.45 24.05 15.57
CA ILE A 184 27.58 24.15 14.11
C ILE A 184 26.48 25.05 13.55
N PRO A 185 26.82 26.12 12.80
CA PRO A 185 25.84 27.03 12.23
C PRO A 185 25.06 26.37 11.09
N ALA A 186 23.74 26.58 11.04
CA ALA A 186 22.84 25.98 10.05
C ALA A 186 23.18 26.32 8.58
N GLY A 187 24.01 27.33 8.31
CA GLY A 187 24.42 27.75 6.97
C GLY A 187 25.52 26.90 6.32
N ILE A 188 26.35 26.19 7.11
CA ILE A 188 27.45 25.34 6.58
C ILE A 188 26.93 24.04 5.94
N THR A 189 25.70 23.67 6.26
CA THR A 189 25.14 22.35 5.94
C THR A 189 24.41 22.31 4.59
N ALA A 190 24.19 23.48 3.97
CA ALA A 190 23.50 23.64 2.69
C ALA A 190 24.43 23.76 1.46
N VAL A 191 25.76 23.85 1.66
CA VAL A 191 26.73 24.21 0.59
C VAL A 191 27.33 22.98 -0.12
N GLY A 192 26.75 21.80 0.05
CA GLY A 192 27.18 20.58 -0.65
C GLY A 192 26.38 20.30 -1.91
N HIS A 193 26.39 21.19 -2.90
CA HIS A 193 25.91 20.94 -4.26
C HIS A 193 27.03 21.12 -5.27
#